data_AF-A0A938P7S7-F1
#
_entry.id   AF-A0A938P7S7-F1
#
_cell.length_a   1.000
_cell.length_b   1.000
_cell.length_c   1.000
_cell.angle_alpha   90.00
_cell.angle_beta   90.00
_cell.angle_gamma   90.00
#
_symmetry.space_group_name_H-M   'P 1'
#
loop_
_entity.id
_entity.type
_entity.pdbx_description
1 polymer ?
#
loop_
_entity_poly.entity_id
_entity_poly.type
_entity_poly.pdbx_seq_one_letter_code
_entity_poly.pdbx_strand_id
1 'polypeptide(L)'
;MRKRTKDIPTFTRIFYHRVVRPRIWKTFVCEELSRLSDQEFLQRFAFTGTTEEFLTHFHSAARFRFFFHPRNQKDFFLQLITSTQDQDQILSEAQDVLQNRFDTLGSGTVSLGTTINWHADFKSGKEWPVRELRNDEILDLGNPSDVKVPWELSRFHQVWWLGKAYWLTRNELYARKFGDLVEDWIDKNPLGKGVNWHIAMEAAIRA
;
A
#
# COMPACT_ATOMS: atom_id res chain seq x y z
N MET A 1 -52.12 -2.55 24.13
CA MET A 1 -51.43 -2.94 22.89
C MET A 1 -50.42 -1.84 22.53
N ARG A 2 -49.19 -1.90 23.06
CA ARG A 2 -48.14 -0.89 22.83
C ARG A 2 -47.52 -1.14 21.45
N LYS A 3 -47.63 -0.16 20.53
CA LYS A 3 -46.92 -0.16 19.24
C LYS A 3 -45.42 -0.26 19.54
N ARG A 4 -44.76 -1.33 19.07
CA ARG A 4 -43.29 -1.38 19.01
C ARG A 4 -42.84 -0.26 18.08
N THR A 5 -42.22 0.78 18.64
CA THR A 5 -41.37 1.69 17.89
C THR A 5 -40.33 0.85 17.16
N LYS A 6 -40.29 0.92 15.83
CA LYS A 6 -39.23 0.29 15.03
C LYS A 6 -37.92 0.92 15.50
N ASP A 7 -37.07 0.14 16.15
CA ASP A 7 -35.72 0.57 16.49
C ASP A 7 -35.03 1.02 15.19
N ILE A 8 -34.64 2.29 15.17
CA ILE A 8 -33.88 2.89 14.08
C ILE A 8 -32.53 2.16 14.03
N PRO A 9 -32.10 1.61 12.88
CA PRO A 9 -30.83 0.91 12.80
C PRO A 9 -29.67 1.89 13.02
N THR A 10 -28.79 1.62 14.00
CA THR A 10 -27.53 2.36 14.17
C THR A 10 -26.60 2.06 12.99
N PHE A 11 -26.53 2.92 11.97
CA PHE A 11 -25.72 2.72 10.75
C PHE A 11 -24.24 2.51 11.06
N THR A 12 -23.76 3.20 12.09
CA THR A 12 -22.44 3.01 12.66
C THR A 12 -22.18 1.52 13.01
N ARG A 13 -23.19 0.81 13.54
CA ARG A 13 -23.11 -0.61 13.91
C ARG A 13 -23.10 -1.53 12.68
N ILE A 14 -23.82 -1.17 11.62
CA ILE A 14 -23.81 -1.90 10.34
C ILE A 14 -22.44 -1.77 9.68
N PHE A 15 -21.89 -0.55 9.61
CA PHE A 15 -20.56 -0.28 9.10
C PHE A 15 -19.49 -1.06 9.87
N TYR A 16 -19.52 -0.98 11.20
CA TYR A 16 -18.62 -1.71 12.09
C TYR A 16 -18.64 -3.23 11.82
N HIS A 17 -19.82 -3.85 11.75
CA HIS A 17 -19.92 -5.30 11.57
C HIS A 17 -19.56 -5.79 10.17
N ARG A 18 -19.72 -4.96 9.14
CA ARG A 18 -19.51 -5.36 7.74
C ARG A 18 -18.14 -5.00 7.19
N VAL A 19 -17.56 -3.87 7.63
CA VAL A 19 -16.32 -3.31 7.09
C VAL A 19 -15.16 -3.48 8.07
N VAL A 20 -15.34 -3.11 9.34
CA VAL A 20 -14.26 -2.99 10.35
C VAL A 20 -13.94 -4.33 11.04
N ARG A 21 -14.25 -5.45 10.38
CA ARG A 21 -14.28 -6.78 11.01
C ARG A 21 -12.96 -7.40 11.53
N PRO A 22 -11.73 -6.91 11.25
CA PRO A 22 -10.55 -7.49 11.89
C PRO A 22 -10.42 -7.09 13.36
N ARG A 23 -9.96 -8.03 14.21
CA ARG A 23 -9.79 -7.84 15.68
C ARG A 23 -8.93 -6.62 16.05
N ILE A 24 -8.06 -6.16 15.16
CA ILE A 24 -7.12 -5.05 15.36
C ILE A 24 -7.83 -3.69 15.31
N TRP A 25 -8.78 -3.53 14.39
CA TRP A 25 -9.54 -2.29 14.21
C TRP A 25 -10.66 -2.11 15.24
N LYS A 26 -11.05 -3.21 15.90
CA LYS A 26 -12.08 -3.22 16.94
C LYS A 26 -11.75 -2.27 18.08
N THR A 27 -10.49 -2.10 18.45
CA THR A 27 -10.11 -1.25 19.59
C THR A 27 -10.07 0.23 19.19
N PHE A 28 -9.46 0.55 18.05
CA PHE A 28 -9.27 1.95 17.62
C PHE A 28 -10.55 2.59 17.07
N VAL A 29 -11.31 1.85 16.26
CA VAL A 29 -12.43 2.42 15.51
C VAL A 29 -13.72 2.37 16.31
N CYS A 30 -13.89 1.37 17.20
CA CYS A 30 -15.15 1.19 17.92
C CYS A 30 -15.42 2.31 18.93
N GLU A 31 -14.38 2.91 19.54
CA GLU A 31 -14.55 4.00 20.49
C GLU A 31 -15.06 5.27 19.80
N GLU A 32 -14.43 5.67 18.69
CA GLU A 32 -14.84 6.86 17.93
C GLU A 32 -16.20 6.66 17.24
N LEU A 33 -16.42 5.49 16.64
CA LEU A 33 -17.70 5.15 16.00
C LEU A 33 -18.85 5.13 17.01
N SER A 34 -18.64 4.62 18.23
CA SER A 34 -19.69 4.56 19.25
C SER A 34 -20.21 5.94 19.70
N ARG A 35 -19.44 7.00 19.44
CA ARG A 35 -19.78 8.39 19.78
C ARG A 35 -20.53 9.11 18.66
N LEU A 36 -20.47 8.60 17.43
CA LEU A 36 -21.10 9.22 16.28
C LEU A 36 -22.57 8.85 16.18
N SER A 37 -23.42 9.87 16.10
CA SER A 37 -24.79 9.66 15.65
C SER A 37 -24.80 9.23 14.19
N ASP A 38 -25.91 8.60 13.81
CA ASP A 38 -26.14 8.17 12.44
C ASP A 38 -26.13 9.33 11.43
N GLN A 39 -26.60 10.52 11.83
CA GLN A 39 -26.55 11.72 10.97
C GLN A 39 -25.11 12.23 10.79
N GLU A 40 -24.32 12.33 11.86
CA GLU A 40 -22.92 12.75 11.77
C GLU A 40 -22.09 11.74 10.99
N PHE A 41 -22.36 10.44 11.18
CA PHE A 41 -21.76 9.38 10.39
C PHE A 41 -22.05 9.58 8.90
N LEU A 42 -23.31 9.82 8.51
CA LEU A 42 -23.69 10.07 7.11
C LEU A 42 -23.08 11.36 6.54
N GLN A 43 -22.99 12.43 7.33
CA GLN A 43 -22.35 13.69 6.93
C GLN A 43 -20.87 13.52 6.60
N ARG A 44 -20.15 12.63 7.30
CA ARG A 44 -18.74 12.31 6.99
C ARG A 44 -18.56 11.70 5.59
N PHE A 45 -19.62 11.12 4.99
CA PHE A 45 -19.59 10.60 3.62
C PHE A 45 -20.12 11.60 2.58
N ALA A 46 -20.42 12.85 2.98
CA ALA A 46 -21.02 13.88 2.12
C ALA A 46 -22.26 13.39 1.34
N PHE A 47 -22.98 12.41 1.89
CA PHE A 47 -24.10 11.77 1.22
C PHE A 47 -25.37 12.61 1.42
N THR A 48 -25.99 13.03 0.33
CA THR A 48 -27.16 13.94 0.33
C THR A 48 -28.49 13.25 0.05
N GLY A 49 -28.51 11.92 -0.02
CA GLY A 49 -29.71 11.12 -0.26
C GLY A 49 -30.41 10.63 1.00
N THR A 50 -31.47 9.84 0.82
CA THR A 50 -32.20 9.19 1.90
C THR A 50 -31.39 8.04 2.51
N THR A 51 -31.72 7.69 3.75
CA THR A 51 -31.09 6.59 4.48
C THR A 51 -31.20 5.23 3.76
N GLU A 52 -32.31 4.99 3.06
CA GLU A 52 -32.54 3.73 2.33
C GLU A 52 -31.72 3.66 1.03
N GLU A 53 -31.51 4.82 0.38
CA GLU A 53 -30.55 4.96 -0.72
C GLU A 53 -29.12 4.75 -0.24
N PHE A 54 -28.76 5.30 0.93
CA PHE A 54 -27.46 5.03 1.55
C PHE A 54 -27.27 3.54 1.82
N LEU A 55 -28.27 2.83 2.36
CA LEU A 55 -28.17 1.39 2.64
C LEU A 55 -27.99 0.57 1.37
N THR A 56 -28.76 0.88 0.33
CA THR A 56 -28.64 0.20 -0.97
C THR A 56 -27.28 0.47 -1.60
N HIS A 57 -26.82 1.71 -1.58
CA HIS A 57 -25.51 2.11 -2.08
C HIS A 57 -24.37 1.48 -1.26
N PHE A 58 -24.46 1.52 0.07
CA PHE A 58 -23.47 0.96 0.97
C PHE A 58 -23.42 -0.57 0.91
N HIS A 59 -24.56 -1.26 0.86
CA HIS A 59 -24.60 -2.71 0.71
C HIS A 59 -24.08 -3.15 -0.66
N SER A 60 -24.42 -2.42 -1.73
CA SER A 60 -23.91 -2.74 -3.07
C SER A 60 -22.40 -2.49 -3.14
N ALA A 61 -21.90 -1.35 -2.64
CA ALA A 61 -20.47 -1.06 -2.58
C ALA A 61 -19.70 -2.05 -1.67
N ALA A 62 -20.17 -2.29 -0.45
CA ALA A 62 -19.51 -3.17 0.51
C ALA A 62 -19.64 -4.67 0.17
N ARG A 63 -20.56 -5.07 -0.71
CA ARG A 63 -20.67 -6.46 -1.20
C ARG A 63 -19.46 -6.88 -2.02
N PHE A 64 -18.77 -5.94 -2.65
CA PHE A 64 -17.57 -6.21 -3.44
C PHE A 64 -16.32 -6.19 -2.54
N ARG A 65 -16.20 -7.20 -1.66
CA ARG A 65 -15.12 -7.30 -0.64
C ARG A 65 -13.72 -7.64 -1.20
N PHE A 66 -13.39 -7.15 -2.39
CA PHE A 66 -12.04 -7.19 -2.91
C PHE A 66 -11.61 -5.76 -3.19
N PHE A 67 -10.50 -5.33 -2.58
CA PHE A 67 -9.98 -3.96 -2.53
C PHE A 67 -9.73 -3.31 -3.91
N PHE A 68 -10.00 -4.02 -5.00
CA PHE A 68 -9.82 -3.59 -6.39
C PHE A 68 -10.94 -4.06 -7.32
N HIS A 69 -12.17 -4.25 -6.84
CA HIS A 69 -13.29 -4.49 -7.77
C HIS A 69 -13.58 -3.21 -8.57
N PRO A 70 -13.69 -3.23 -9.91
CA PRO A 70 -13.86 -2.03 -10.75
C PRO A 70 -15.10 -1.18 -10.42
N ARG A 71 -16.11 -1.78 -9.79
CA ARG A 71 -17.33 -1.10 -9.30
C ARG A 71 -17.27 -0.69 -7.83
N ASN A 72 -16.19 -1.03 -7.13
CA ASN A 72 -16.00 -0.62 -5.75
C ASN A 72 -15.11 0.62 -5.74
N GLN A 73 -15.55 1.60 -4.96
CA GLN A 73 -15.25 3.02 -5.08
C GLN A 73 -13.74 3.32 -5.00
N LYS A 74 -13.02 3.17 -6.11
CA LYS A 74 -11.66 3.69 -6.29
C LYS A 74 -11.63 5.11 -5.74
N ASP A 75 -12.56 5.95 -6.18
CA ASP A 75 -12.63 7.36 -5.80
C ASP A 75 -12.84 7.59 -4.29
N PHE A 76 -13.54 6.70 -3.58
CA PHE A 76 -13.69 6.79 -2.12
C PHE A 76 -12.37 6.53 -1.38
N PHE A 77 -11.67 5.45 -1.72
CA PHE A 77 -10.38 5.14 -1.10
C PHE A 77 -9.31 6.16 -1.50
N LEU A 78 -9.37 6.65 -2.75
CA LEU A 78 -8.53 7.76 -3.19
C LEU A 78 -8.79 9.00 -2.36
N GLN A 79 -10.04 9.41 -2.19
CA GLN A 79 -10.39 10.58 -1.39
C GLN A 79 -9.91 10.40 0.05
N LEU A 80 -10.11 9.24 0.67
CA LEU A 80 -9.65 8.96 2.02
C LEU A 80 -8.12 9.00 2.15
N ILE A 81 -7.37 8.35 1.26
CA ILE A 81 -5.90 8.32 1.29
C ILE A 81 -5.33 9.72 1.04
N THR A 82 -5.91 10.47 0.10
CA THR A 82 -5.44 11.82 -0.26
C THR A 82 -5.87 12.90 0.73
N SER A 83 -6.95 12.71 1.48
CA SER A 83 -7.41 13.66 2.51
C SER A 83 -6.73 13.45 3.87
N THR A 84 -6.14 12.27 4.11
CA THR A 84 -5.50 11.93 5.40
C THR A 84 -3.98 12.05 5.37
N GLN A 85 -3.38 12.23 4.20
CA GLN A 85 -1.94 12.38 4.03
C GLN A 85 -1.61 13.76 3.46
N ASP A 86 -0.43 14.27 3.81
CA ASP A 86 0.09 15.51 3.25
C ASP A 86 0.41 15.33 1.75
N GLN A 87 -0.19 16.16 0.91
CA GLN A 87 0.01 16.12 -0.54
C GLN A 87 1.44 16.50 -0.92
N ASP A 88 2.05 17.45 -0.23
CA ASP A 88 3.41 17.90 -0.53
C ASP A 88 4.41 16.77 -0.22
N GLN A 89 4.17 16.02 0.86
CA GLN A 89 4.95 14.82 1.17
C GLN A 89 4.81 13.77 0.07
N ILE A 90 3.59 13.46 -0.39
CA ILE A 90 3.37 12.47 -1.46
C ILE A 90 4.16 12.85 -2.72
N LEU A 91 4.11 14.13 -3.11
CA LEU A 91 4.78 14.62 -4.30
C LEU A 91 6.31 14.62 -4.14
N SER A 92 6.81 14.99 -2.96
CA SER A 92 8.24 14.93 -2.64
C SER A 92 8.79 13.50 -2.72
N GLU A 93 8.11 12.55 -2.09
CA GLU A 93 8.50 11.13 -2.12
C GLU A 93 8.43 10.55 -3.53
N ALA A 94 7.40 10.90 -4.31
CA ALA A 94 7.31 10.49 -5.71
C ALA A 94 8.45 11.06 -6.55
N GLN A 95 8.89 12.30 -6.27
CA GLN A 95 10.02 12.93 -6.95
C GLN A 95 11.35 12.21 -6.64
N ASP A 96 11.52 11.74 -5.41
CA ASP A 96 12.67 10.90 -5.05
C ASP A 96 12.67 9.58 -5.85
N VAL A 97 11.52 8.92 -5.93
CA VAL A 97 11.38 7.68 -6.71
C VAL A 97 11.65 7.90 -8.21
N LEU A 98 11.19 9.01 -8.79
CA LEU A 98 11.51 9.38 -10.18
C LEU A 98 13.03 9.43 -10.43
N GLN A 99 13.79 9.86 -9.42
CA GLN A 99 15.23 10.07 -9.47
C GLN A 99 16.03 8.88 -8.89
N ASN A 100 15.39 7.70 -8.72
CA ASN A 100 16.00 6.51 -8.12
C ASN A 100 16.60 6.75 -6.74
N ARG A 101 15.96 7.63 -5.95
CA ARG A 101 16.30 7.87 -4.56
C ARG A 101 15.34 7.12 -3.65
N PHE A 102 15.88 6.29 -2.77
CA PHE A 102 15.09 5.44 -1.87
C PHE A 102 15.65 5.46 -0.46
N ASP A 103 14.75 5.52 0.53
CA ASP A 103 15.09 5.16 1.91
C ASP A 103 14.74 3.69 2.13
N THR A 104 15.75 2.84 2.29
CA THR A 104 15.57 1.43 2.62
C THR A 104 16.01 1.16 4.06
N LEU A 105 15.13 0.55 4.84
CA LEU A 105 15.37 0.19 6.24
C LEU A 105 15.66 1.39 7.15
N GLY A 106 15.10 2.57 6.85
CA GLY A 106 15.25 3.78 7.67
C GLY A 106 16.70 4.26 7.77
N SER A 107 17.49 4.00 6.73
CA SER A 107 18.92 4.36 6.68
C SER A 107 19.15 5.69 5.98
N GLY A 108 18.06 6.39 5.66
CA GLY A 108 18.07 7.65 4.93
C GLY A 108 18.02 7.43 3.43
N THR A 109 17.61 8.48 2.73
CA THR A 109 17.47 8.49 1.28
C THR A 109 18.83 8.37 0.58
N VAL A 110 18.98 7.33 -0.24
CA VAL A 110 20.18 7.09 -1.06
C VAL A 110 19.84 7.12 -2.55
N SER A 111 20.69 7.78 -3.33
CA SER A 111 20.61 7.76 -4.79
C SER A 111 21.27 6.50 -5.35
N LEU A 112 20.51 5.67 -6.06
CA LEU A 112 21.01 4.44 -6.69
C LEU A 112 21.51 4.67 -8.12
N GLY A 113 21.68 5.93 -8.53
CA GLY A 113 22.13 6.29 -9.88
C GLY A 113 21.07 6.07 -10.96
N THR A 114 21.49 6.12 -12.22
CA THR A 114 20.58 5.97 -13.37
C THR A 114 20.09 4.53 -13.55
N THR A 115 20.93 3.56 -13.15
CA THR A 115 20.67 2.13 -13.31
C THR A 115 20.73 1.49 -11.92
N ILE A 116 19.61 0.92 -11.48
CA ILE A 116 19.52 0.28 -10.17
C ILE A 116 20.23 -1.07 -10.23
N ASN A 117 21.12 -1.32 -9.25
CA ASN A 117 21.64 -2.65 -8.98
C ASN A 117 20.78 -3.33 -7.90
N TRP A 118 19.87 -4.20 -8.33
CA TRP A 118 18.94 -4.93 -7.45
C TRP A 118 19.60 -6.02 -6.61
N HIS A 119 20.86 -6.35 -6.89
CA HIS A 119 21.62 -7.39 -6.20
C HIS A 119 22.73 -6.81 -5.34
N ALA A 120 22.62 -5.53 -4.96
CA ALA A 120 23.63 -4.85 -4.15
C ALA A 120 23.08 -4.40 -2.81
N ASP A 121 23.92 -4.51 -1.78
CA ASP A 121 23.79 -3.70 -0.58
C ASP A 121 24.61 -2.44 -0.79
N PHE A 122 23.93 -1.34 -1.12
CA PHE A 122 24.57 -0.05 -1.40
C PHE A 122 25.29 0.55 -0.19
N LYS A 123 25.07 0.03 1.04
CA LYS A 123 25.75 0.53 2.25
C LYS A 123 27.13 -0.07 2.40
N SER A 124 27.26 -1.37 2.13
CA SER A 124 28.55 -2.09 2.19
C SER A 124 29.27 -2.13 0.84
N GLY A 125 28.56 -1.88 -0.26
CA GLY A 125 29.05 -2.08 -1.63
C GLY A 125 29.11 -3.55 -2.06
N LYS A 126 28.60 -4.48 -1.25
CA LYS A 126 28.56 -5.91 -1.63
C LYS A 126 27.53 -6.14 -2.71
N GLU A 127 27.94 -6.91 -3.73
CA GLU A 127 27.06 -7.38 -4.80
C GLU A 127 26.97 -8.90 -4.79
N TRP A 128 25.75 -9.43 -4.95
CA TRP A 128 25.50 -10.86 -5.09
C TRP A 128 25.42 -11.25 -6.57
N PRO A 129 26.00 -12.39 -6.98
CA PRO A 129 25.96 -12.80 -8.37
C PRO A 129 24.58 -13.32 -8.78
N VAL A 130 24.20 -13.09 -10.03
CA VAL A 130 22.91 -13.52 -10.60
C VAL A 130 22.97 -14.99 -11.06
N ARG A 131 23.04 -15.89 -10.07
CA ARG A 131 22.99 -17.35 -10.24
C ARG A 131 22.30 -17.99 -9.04
N GLU A 132 22.20 -19.31 -9.03
CA GLU A 132 21.81 -20.03 -7.81
C GLU A 132 22.85 -19.76 -6.71
N LEU A 133 22.36 -19.32 -5.55
CA LEU A 133 23.16 -18.95 -4.38
C LEU A 133 22.94 -19.98 -3.28
N ARG A 134 24.03 -20.38 -2.62
CA ARG A 134 23.99 -21.18 -1.40
C ARG A 134 23.73 -20.28 -0.18
N ASN A 135 23.25 -20.87 0.91
CA ASN A 135 22.91 -20.13 2.13
C ASN A 135 24.12 -19.39 2.74
N ASP A 136 25.32 -19.96 2.65
CA ASP A 136 26.57 -19.36 3.14
C ASP A 136 26.99 -18.13 2.33
N GLU A 137 26.57 -18.01 1.08
CA GLU A 137 26.85 -16.85 0.23
C GLU A 137 25.94 -15.65 0.55
N ILE A 138 24.77 -15.95 1.13
CA ILE A 138 23.77 -14.98 1.55
C ILE A 138 24.06 -14.45 2.95
N LEU A 139 24.31 -15.35 3.90
CA LEU A 139 24.61 -15.04 5.30
C LEU A 139 26.12 -15.14 5.56
N ASP A 140 26.84 -14.19 5.00
CA ASP A 140 28.29 -14.07 5.17
C ASP A 140 28.60 -13.25 6.43
N LEU A 141 28.75 -13.93 7.56
CA LEU A 141 29.03 -13.30 8.86
C LEU A 141 30.40 -12.59 8.92
N GLY A 142 31.29 -12.86 7.96
CA GLY A 142 32.59 -12.19 7.84
C GLY A 142 32.52 -10.84 7.11
N ASN A 143 31.36 -10.49 6.54
CA ASN A 143 31.15 -9.28 5.76
C ASN A 143 30.07 -8.41 6.42
N PRO A 144 30.28 -7.08 6.55
CA PRO A 144 29.28 -6.17 7.13
C PRO A 144 28.01 -5.98 6.25
N SER A 145 27.90 -6.68 5.13
CA SER A 145 26.76 -6.61 4.23
C SER A 145 25.45 -7.08 4.85
N ASP A 146 24.34 -6.41 4.52
CA ASP A 146 23.00 -6.84 4.89
C ASP A 146 22.16 -7.21 3.66
N VAL A 147 21.89 -8.51 3.49
CA VAL A 147 21.05 -9.04 2.41
C VAL A 147 19.63 -8.45 2.41
N LYS A 148 19.16 -7.92 3.53
CA LYS A 148 17.85 -7.28 3.60
C LYS A 148 17.79 -6.00 2.77
N VAL A 149 18.91 -5.37 2.45
CA VAL A 149 18.93 -4.15 1.62
C VAL A 149 18.39 -4.44 0.21
N PRO A 150 18.97 -5.37 -0.59
CA PRO A 150 18.41 -5.70 -1.90
C PRO A 150 17.00 -6.31 -1.82
N TRP A 151 16.69 -7.05 -0.75
CA TRP A 151 15.33 -7.58 -0.54
C TRP A 151 14.30 -6.47 -0.33
N GLU A 152 14.56 -5.52 0.58
CA GLU A 152 13.64 -4.40 0.86
C GLU A 152 13.44 -3.53 -0.39
N LEU A 153 14.53 -3.24 -1.11
CA LEU A 153 14.46 -2.53 -2.38
C LEU A 153 13.56 -3.24 -3.40
N SER A 154 13.68 -4.57 -3.48
CA SER A 154 12.90 -5.45 -4.36
C SER A 154 11.46 -5.67 -3.92
N ARG A 155 11.02 -5.19 -2.76
CA ARG A 155 9.61 -5.26 -2.33
C ARG A 155 8.73 -4.17 -2.92
N PHE A 156 9.32 -3.17 -3.58
CA PHE A 156 8.58 -2.11 -4.26
C PHE A 156 7.68 -1.28 -3.32
N HIS A 157 8.02 -1.13 -2.04
CA HIS A 157 7.24 -0.25 -1.14
C HIS A 157 7.29 1.23 -1.59
N GLN A 158 8.43 1.65 -2.12
CA GLN A 158 8.67 3.00 -2.61
C GLN A 158 7.75 3.41 -3.77
N VAL A 159 7.36 2.49 -4.65
CA VAL A 159 6.61 2.86 -5.86
C VAL A 159 5.14 3.19 -5.59
N TRP A 160 4.64 2.93 -4.37
CA TRP A 160 3.30 3.36 -3.98
C TRP A 160 3.16 4.89 -4.01
N TRP A 161 4.26 5.62 -3.80
CA TRP A 161 4.28 7.08 -3.95
C TRP A 161 3.99 7.53 -5.37
N LEU A 162 4.49 6.80 -6.39
CA LEU A 162 4.17 7.07 -7.80
C LEU A 162 2.67 6.89 -8.06
N GLY A 163 2.06 5.83 -7.53
CA GLY A 163 0.62 5.60 -7.67
C GLY A 163 -0.22 6.71 -7.04
N LYS A 164 0.13 7.14 -5.82
CA LYS A 164 -0.53 8.26 -5.14
C LYS A 164 -0.36 9.57 -5.90
N ALA A 165 0.85 9.89 -6.34
CA ALA A 165 1.14 11.11 -7.09
C ALA A 165 0.45 11.11 -8.46
N TYR A 166 0.40 9.97 -9.16
CA TYR A 166 -0.40 9.79 -10.37
C TYR A 166 -1.87 10.10 -10.11
N TRP A 167 -2.43 9.62 -9.00
CA TRP A 167 -3.84 9.85 -8.70
C TRP A 167 -4.15 11.31 -8.35
N LEU A 168 -3.25 12.00 -7.64
CA LEU A 168 -3.40 13.42 -7.32
C LEU A 168 -3.28 14.31 -8.56
N THR A 169 -2.31 14.02 -9.43
CA THR A 169 -1.91 14.95 -10.51
C THR A 169 -2.34 14.54 -11.91
N ARG A 170 -2.68 13.26 -12.10
CA ARG A 170 -2.87 12.62 -13.41
C ARG A 170 -1.65 12.71 -14.34
N ASN A 171 -0.46 12.95 -13.79
CA ASN A 171 0.77 13.01 -14.58
C ASN A 171 1.28 11.60 -14.93
N GLU A 172 1.16 11.23 -16.21
CA GLU A 172 1.59 9.94 -16.75
C GLU A 172 3.08 9.62 -16.55
N LEU A 173 3.92 10.60 -16.19
CA LEU A 173 5.31 10.36 -15.82
C LEU A 173 5.45 9.34 -14.68
N TYR A 174 4.57 9.41 -13.69
CA TYR A 174 4.60 8.49 -12.54
C TYR A 174 4.25 7.06 -12.93
N ALA A 175 3.26 6.88 -13.81
CA ALA A 175 2.86 5.58 -14.32
C ALA A 175 3.96 4.95 -15.20
N ARG A 176 4.58 5.77 -16.07
CA ARG A 176 5.74 5.32 -16.88
C ARG A 176 6.90 4.88 -16.00
N LYS A 177 7.28 5.69 -15.01
CA LYS A 177 8.38 5.32 -14.09
C LYS A 177 8.11 4.01 -13.36
N PHE A 178 6.87 3.77 -12.93
CA PHE A 178 6.50 2.50 -12.32
C PHE A 178 6.73 1.33 -13.28
N GLY A 179 6.26 1.45 -14.53
CA GLY A 179 6.52 0.47 -15.59
C GLY A 179 8.01 0.21 -15.79
N ASP A 180 8.79 1.28 -15.97
CA ASP A 180 10.25 1.20 -16.17
C ASP A 180 10.95 0.45 -15.03
N LEU A 181 10.56 0.71 -13.77
CA LEU A 181 11.15 0.06 -12.60
C LEU A 181 10.79 -1.44 -12.54
N VAL A 182 9.57 -1.81 -12.90
CA VAL A 182 9.12 -3.20 -12.92
C VAL A 182 9.80 -3.98 -14.04
N GLU A 183 9.86 -3.42 -15.24
CA GLU A 183 10.55 -4.02 -16.38
C GLU A 183 12.04 -4.22 -16.09
N ASP A 184 12.72 -3.19 -15.56
CA ASP A 184 14.13 -3.27 -15.18
C ASP A 184 14.39 -4.34 -14.11
N TRP A 185 13.49 -4.49 -13.14
CA TRP A 185 13.61 -5.54 -12.13
C TRP A 185 13.41 -6.93 -12.74
N ILE A 186 12.41 -7.12 -13.59
CA ILE A 186 12.14 -8.42 -14.24
C ILE A 186 13.35 -8.85 -15.08
N ASP A 187 13.90 -7.94 -15.87
CA ASP A 187 15.04 -8.20 -16.75
C ASP A 187 16.31 -8.59 -15.95
N LYS A 188 16.52 -7.96 -14.79
CA LYS A 188 17.71 -8.19 -13.96
C LYS A 188 17.53 -9.29 -12.90
N ASN A 189 16.31 -9.79 -12.69
CA ASN A 189 16.01 -10.80 -11.68
C ASN A 189 15.37 -12.05 -12.32
N PRO A 190 16.12 -12.80 -13.14
CA PRO A 190 15.62 -14.03 -13.73
C PRO A 190 15.18 -15.03 -12.65
N LEU A 191 14.05 -15.69 -12.90
CA LEU A 191 13.42 -16.61 -11.95
C LEU A 191 14.41 -17.63 -11.38
N GLY A 192 14.46 -17.73 -10.06
CA GLY A 192 15.31 -18.69 -9.34
C GLY A 192 16.78 -18.31 -9.24
N LYS A 193 17.20 -17.13 -9.71
CA LYS A 193 18.60 -16.69 -9.70
C LYS A 193 18.80 -15.39 -8.92
N GLY A 194 19.95 -15.29 -8.25
CA GLY A 194 20.34 -14.11 -7.50
C GLY A 194 19.63 -14.00 -6.15
N VAL A 195 19.97 -12.93 -5.44
CA VAL A 195 19.61 -12.75 -4.03
C VAL A 195 18.09 -12.64 -3.82
N ASN A 196 17.38 -12.04 -4.77
CA ASN A 196 15.94 -11.72 -4.64
C ASN A 196 15.00 -12.92 -4.81
N TRP A 197 15.53 -14.06 -5.27
CA TRP A 197 14.80 -15.33 -5.40
C TRP A 197 15.21 -16.37 -4.36
N HIS A 198 16.18 -16.07 -3.50
CA HIS A 198 16.77 -17.05 -2.59
C HIS A 198 15.77 -17.58 -1.54
N ILE A 199 14.86 -16.72 -1.05
CA ILE A 199 13.85 -17.10 -0.06
C ILE A 199 12.45 -16.91 -0.64
N ALA A 200 11.63 -17.96 -0.56
CA ALA A 200 10.25 -17.96 -1.08
C ALA A 200 9.36 -16.86 -0.45
N MET A 201 9.64 -16.46 0.79
CA MET A 201 8.96 -15.35 1.46
C MET A 201 9.08 -14.03 0.69
N GLU A 202 10.25 -13.72 0.13
CA GLU A 202 10.43 -12.48 -0.64
C GLU A 202 9.62 -12.49 -1.93
N ALA A 203 9.51 -13.65 -2.59
CA ALA A 203 8.61 -13.82 -3.73
C ALA A 203 7.13 -13.68 -3.32
N ALA A 204 6.75 -14.25 -2.17
CA ALA A 204 5.38 -14.18 -1.66
C ALA A 204 4.96 -12.75 -1.26
N ILE A 205 5.88 -11.91 -0.77
CA ILE A 205 5.59 -10.51 -0.43
C ILE A 205 5.30 -9.67 -1.68
N ARG A 206 5.92 -9.99 -2.82
CA ARG A 206 5.72 -9.27 -4.09
C ARG A 206 4.43 -9.64 -4.82
N ALA A 207 3.86 -10.82 -4.55
CA ALA A 207 2.69 -11.38 -5.24
C ALA A 207 1.36 -10.77 -4.75
#